data_AF-A0A2A6D2A2-F1
#
_entry.id   AF-A0A2A6D2A2-F1
#
_cell.length_a   1.000
_cell.length_b   1.000
_cell.length_c   1.000
_cell.angle_alpha   90.00
_cell.angle_beta   90.00
_cell.angle_gamma   90.00
#
_symmetry.space_group_name_H-M   'P 1'
#
loop_
_entity.id
_entity.type
_entity.pdbx_description
1 polymer ?
#
loop_
_entity_poly.entity_id
_entity_poly.type
_entity_poly.pdbx_seq_one_letter_code
_entity_poly.pdbx_strand_id
1 'polypeptide(L)'
;MTDASYAWIYEDPIHSYFSFFTTAVSVCSNGLLLFILYTTKIGPYVYLLAVFAVCDIFTSCAHSAFQPIVHMTYGGFYFFPRHGKIVIAGKSFDSIFTLIFIATYYQTFLVLAYHFVYRYKIVSRGITTSCTNNWKRLHWAFLGVLINILYIFGMILISSRFTPSEETREIAPIEIEEIYGIDLRDSNRGFTVLAVRVFYAL
;
A
#
# COMPACT_ATOMS: atom_id res chain seq x y z
N MET A 1 -28.51 -7.26 -0.98
CA MET A 1 -29.10 -6.05 -1.59
C MET A 1 -28.44 -4.84 -0.94
N THR A 2 -27.34 -4.37 -1.51
CA THR A 2 -26.75 -3.06 -1.18
C THR A 2 -27.45 -2.02 -2.03
N ASP A 3 -27.94 -0.94 -1.40
CA ASP A 3 -28.63 0.15 -2.08
C ASP A 3 -27.83 0.66 -3.29
N ALA A 4 -28.41 0.53 -4.48
CA ALA A 4 -27.82 0.93 -5.77
C ALA A 4 -27.61 2.45 -5.90
N SER A 5 -28.09 3.25 -4.95
CA SER A 5 -28.06 4.71 -5.01
C SER A 5 -26.66 5.32 -4.94
N TYR A 6 -25.67 4.59 -4.40
CA TYR A 6 -24.27 5.04 -4.29
C TYR A 6 -23.28 4.19 -5.09
N ALA A 7 -23.76 3.18 -5.83
CA ALA A 7 -22.91 2.27 -6.58
C ALA A 7 -22.03 3.01 -7.61
N TRP A 8 -22.58 4.07 -8.18
CA TRP A 8 -21.91 4.97 -9.12
C TRP A 8 -20.59 5.57 -8.59
N ILE A 9 -20.34 5.60 -7.28
CA ILE A 9 -19.08 6.15 -6.72
C ILE A 9 -17.90 5.20 -6.94
N TYR A 10 -18.12 3.88 -6.85
CA TYR A 10 -17.08 2.86 -6.97
C TYR A 10 -17.12 2.11 -8.30
N GLU A 11 -18.18 2.27 -9.07
CA GLU A 11 -18.30 1.80 -10.44
C GLU A 11 -17.59 2.72 -11.45
N ASP A 12 -17.28 2.17 -12.62
CA ASP A 12 -16.80 2.97 -13.75
C ASP A 12 -17.96 3.77 -14.36
N PRO A 13 -17.70 4.97 -14.91
CA PRO A 13 -16.38 5.57 -15.12
C PRO A 13 -15.89 6.44 -13.93
N ILE A 14 -16.74 6.71 -12.95
CA ILE A 14 -16.48 7.71 -11.91
C ILE A 14 -15.31 7.30 -11.01
N HIS A 15 -15.22 6.03 -10.62
CA HIS A 15 -14.09 5.53 -9.83
C HIS A 15 -12.75 5.71 -10.56
N SER A 16 -12.72 5.43 -11.87
CA SER A 16 -11.52 5.61 -12.69
C SER A 16 -11.14 7.08 -12.83
N TYR A 17 -12.10 8.00 -13.01
CA TYR A 17 -11.81 9.43 -13.01
C TYR A 17 -11.30 9.92 -11.67
N PHE A 18 -11.90 9.46 -10.57
CA PHE A 18 -11.44 9.79 -9.23
C PHE A 18 -10.00 9.32 -9.01
N SER A 19 -9.71 8.04 -9.30
CA SER A 19 -8.37 7.45 -9.18
C SER A 19 -7.33 8.18 -10.02
N PHE A 20 -7.67 8.54 -11.26
CA PHE A 20 -6.79 9.31 -12.13
C PHE A 20 -6.51 10.70 -11.56
N PHE A 21 -7.56 11.42 -11.14
CA PHE A 21 -7.42 12.78 -10.61
C PHE A 21 -6.59 12.82 -9.32
N THR A 22 -6.86 11.93 -8.36
CA THR A 22 -6.08 11.87 -7.11
C THR A 22 -4.63 11.52 -7.37
N THR A 23 -4.37 10.63 -8.34
CA THR A 23 -3.01 10.27 -8.74
C THR A 23 -2.29 11.43 -9.42
N ALA A 24 -2.95 12.14 -10.33
CA ALA A 24 -2.39 13.33 -10.98
C ALA A 24 -2.03 14.41 -9.96
N VAL A 25 -2.94 14.70 -9.01
CA VAL A 25 -2.67 15.64 -7.92
C VAL A 25 -1.47 15.18 -7.09
N SER A 26 -1.42 13.91 -6.68
CA SER A 26 -0.29 13.37 -5.92
C SER A 26 1.04 13.51 -6.67
N VAL A 27 1.08 13.11 -7.95
CA VAL A 27 2.30 13.20 -8.78
C VAL A 27 2.74 14.64 -8.97
N CYS A 28 1.82 15.55 -9.28
CA CYS A 28 2.13 16.97 -9.45
C CYS A 28 2.60 17.63 -8.16
N SER A 29 1.92 17.38 -7.04
CA SER A 29 2.27 17.97 -5.74
C SER A 29 3.61 17.45 -5.21
N ASN A 30 3.87 16.14 -5.31
CA ASN A 30 5.15 15.57 -4.90
C ASN A 30 6.28 15.94 -5.88
N GLY A 31 5.99 16.07 -7.18
CA GLY A 31 6.92 16.59 -8.17
C GLY A 31 7.33 18.05 -7.88
N LEU A 32 6.35 18.90 -7.55
CA LEU A 32 6.60 20.27 -7.11
C LEU A 32 7.43 20.31 -5.82
N LEU A 33 7.14 19.44 -4.85
CA LEU A 33 7.94 19.31 -3.64
C LEU A 33 9.39 18.97 -3.97
N LEU A 34 9.64 17.96 -4.83
CA LEU A 34 10.99 17.60 -5.27
C LEU A 34 11.70 18.78 -5.96
N PHE A 35 11.00 19.55 -6.80
CA PHE A 35 11.54 20.75 -7.44
C PHE A 35 11.93 21.83 -6.43
N ILE A 36 11.09 22.11 -5.43
CA ILE A 36 11.38 23.07 -4.35
C ILE A 36 12.60 22.60 -3.54
N LEU A 37 12.66 21.31 -3.22
CA LEU A 37 13.75 20.70 -2.47
C LEU A 37 15.09 20.77 -3.23
N TYR A 38 15.06 20.66 -4.55
CA TYR A 38 16.23 20.80 -5.41
C TYR A 38 16.72 22.25 -5.50
N THR A 39 15.80 23.21 -5.60
CA THR A 39 16.13 24.64 -5.80
C THR A 39 16.48 25.38 -4.51
N THR A 40 16.03 24.89 -3.35
CA THR A 40 16.21 25.59 -2.08
C THR A 40 17.32 24.94 -1.25
N LYS A 41 18.23 25.74 -0.67
CA LYS A 41 19.24 25.26 0.30
C LYS A 41 18.63 25.02 1.68
N ILE A 42 17.64 24.14 1.75
CA ILE A 42 17.06 23.71 3.02
C ILE A 42 18.02 22.66 3.61
N GLY A 43 18.17 22.65 4.94
CA GLY A 43 19.11 21.79 5.64
C GLY A 43 18.87 20.28 5.44
N PRO A 44 19.49 19.41 6.27
CA PRO A 44 19.49 17.96 6.08
C PRO A 44 18.12 17.27 5.98
N TYR A 45 17.05 17.97 6.40
CA TYR A 45 15.67 17.53 6.29
C TYR A 45 15.19 17.30 4.84
N VAL A 46 15.86 17.92 3.86
CA VAL A 46 15.53 17.82 2.43
C VAL A 46 15.52 16.38 1.92
N TYR A 47 16.54 15.59 2.26
CA TYR A 47 16.65 14.22 1.76
C TYR A 47 15.54 13.31 2.27
N LEU A 48 15.08 13.55 3.51
CA LEU A 48 14.00 12.78 4.09
C LEU A 48 12.66 13.10 3.40
N LEU A 49 12.41 14.38 3.12
CA LEU A 49 11.25 14.81 2.32
C LEU A 49 11.33 14.32 0.88
N ALA A 50 12.51 14.26 0.28
CA ALA A 50 12.68 13.78 -1.09
C ALA A 50 12.34 12.28 -1.20
N VAL A 51 12.81 11.46 -0.25
CA VAL A 51 12.46 10.04 -0.19
C VAL A 51 10.95 9.86 0.00
N PHE A 52 10.35 10.64 0.91
CA PHE A 52 8.89 10.63 1.10
C PHE A 52 8.14 10.92 -0.21
N ALA A 53 8.51 11.99 -0.92
CA ALA A 53 7.86 12.39 -2.16
C ALA A 53 7.97 11.31 -3.25
N VAL A 54 9.15 10.68 -3.39
CA VAL A 54 9.36 9.58 -4.36
C VAL A 54 8.51 8.36 -4.02
N CYS A 55 8.45 7.98 -2.73
CA CYS A 55 7.62 6.86 -2.29
C CYS A 55 6.12 7.13 -2.53
N ASP A 56 5.67 8.36 -2.31
CA ASP A 56 4.27 8.74 -2.48
C ASP A 56 3.85 8.74 -3.97
N ILE A 57 4.72 9.25 -4.86
CA ILE A 57 4.54 9.14 -6.32
C ILE A 57 4.44 7.68 -6.74
N PHE A 58 5.38 6.84 -6.32
CA PHE A 58 5.41 5.43 -6.71
C PHE A 58 4.14 4.71 -6.24
N THR A 59 3.74 4.93 -4.99
CA THR A 59 2.55 4.29 -4.40
C THR A 59 1.27 4.76 -5.08
N SER A 60 1.18 6.06 -5.42
CA SER A 60 0.01 6.63 -6.12
C SER A 60 -0.12 6.05 -7.54
N CYS A 61 0.99 5.97 -8.28
CA CYS A 61 1.01 5.35 -9.61
C CYS A 61 0.62 3.87 -9.54
N ALA A 62 1.17 3.11 -8.58
CA ALA A 62 0.82 1.70 -8.39
C ALA A 62 -0.66 1.53 -8.05
N HIS A 63 -1.20 2.35 -7.12
CA HIS A 63 -2.62 2.31 -6.77
C HIS A 63 -3.53 2.60 -7.97
N SER A 64 -3.16 3.58 -8.79
CA SER A 64 -3.92 3.92 -9.99
C SER A 64 -3.85 2.85 -11.07
N ALA A 65 -2.72 2.15 -11.20
CA ALA A 65 -2.53 1.10 -12.19
C ALA A 65 -3.32 -0.16 -11.85
N PHE A 66 -3.25 -0.60 -10.58
CA PHE A 66 -3.84 -1.88 -10.16
C PHE A 66 -5.29 -1.76 -9.67
N GLN A 67 -5.68 -0.59 -9.16
CA GLN A 67 -6.99 -0.34 -8.55
C GLN A 67 -7.41 -1.49 -7.61
N PRO A 68 -6.73 -1.67 -6.48
CA PRO A 68 -7.02 -2.75 -5.55
C PRO A 68 -8.43 -2.61 -4.99
N ILE A 69 -9.19 -3.70 -5.04
CA ILE A 69 -10.54 -3.82 -4.49
C ILE A 69 -10.44 -4.56 -3.16
N VAL A 70 -11.14 -4.03 -2.15
CA VAL A 70 -11.38 -4.73 -0.89
C VAL A 70 -12.88 -4.99 -0.78
N HIS A 71 -13.26 -6.27 -0.75
CA HIS A 71 -14.64 -6.67 -0.60
C HIS A 71 -14.82 -7.50 0.67
N MET A 72 -15.79 -7.10 1.49
CA MET A 72 -16.13 -7.80 2.73
C MET A 72 -17.27 -8.77 2.44
N THR A 73 -17.02 -10.04 2.72
CA THR A 73 -18.00 -11.13 2.62
C THR A 73 -18.29 -11.66 4.02
N TYR A 74 -19.29 -12.54 4.15
CA TYR A 74 -19.54 -13.24 5.41
C TYR A 74 -18.32 -14.05 5.90
N GLY A 75 -17.51 -14.58 4.97
CA GLY A 75 -16.34 -15.42 5.28
C GLY A 75 -15.05 -14.64 5.57
N GLY A 76 -15.02 -13.34 5.28
CA GLY A 76 -13.82 -12.51 5.47
C GLY A 76 -13.64 -11.40 4.44
N PHE A 77 -12.46 -10.78 4.46
CA PHE A 77 -12.09 -9.69 3.57
C PHE A 77 -11.22 -10.19 2.42
N TYR A 78 -11.68 -9.95 1.19
CA TYR A 78 -10.97 -10.30 -0.04
C TYR A 78 -10.32 -9.06 -0.65
N PHE A 79 -9.04 -9.19 -0.98
CA PHE A 79 -8.22 -8.16 -1.61
C PHE A 79 -7.78 -8.67 -2.98
N PHE A 80 -8.12 -7.95 -4.05
CA PHE A 80 -7.77 -8.35 -5.41
C PHE A 80 -7.67 -7.14 -6.34
N PRO A 81 -6.82 -7.18 -7.39
CA PRO A 81 -6.73 -6.07 -8.34
C PRO A 81 -7.90 -6.07 -9.31
N ARG A 82 -8.46 -4.89 -9.60
CA ARG A 82 -9.48 -4.71 -10.65
C ARG A 82 -8.91 -5.04 -12.02
N HIS A 83 -7.77 -4.44 -12.34
CA HIS A 83 -7.00 -4.70 -13.56
C HIS A 83 -5.92 -5.76 -13.28
N GLY A 84 -6.26 -7.03 -13.52
CA GLY A 84 -5.39 -8.19 -13.23
C GLY A 84 -5.30 -9.18 -14.39
N LYS A 85 -5.05 -10.46 -14.07
CA LYS A 85 -4.57 -11.51 -15.01
C LYS A 85 -3.16 -11.26 -15.53
N ILE A 86 -2.30 -10.64 -14.71
CA ILE A 86 -0.89 -10.50 -15.08
C ILE A 86 -0.22 -11.85 -14.83
N VAL A 87 -0.07 -12.64 -15.89
CA VAL A 87 0.57 -13.96 -15.84
C VAL A 87 1.98 -13.86 -16.41
N ILE A 88 2.98 -14.15 -15.59
CA ILE A 88 4.39 -14.22 -16.01
C ILE A 88 4.89 -15.62 -15.63
N ALA A 89 5.45 -16.33 -16.61
CA ALA A 89 5.92 -17.70 -16.46
C ALA A 89 4.85 -18.67 -15.90
N GLY A 90 3.59 -18.50 -16.31
CA GLY A 90 2.47 -19.35 -15.89
C GLY A 90 1.98 -19.12 -14.45
N LYS A 91 2.49 -18.10 -13.76
CA LYS A 91 2.04 -17.72 -12.41
C LYS A 91 1.38 -16.35 -12.43
N SER A 92 0.27 -16.22 -11.72
CA SER A 92 -0.38 -14.93 -11.50
C SER A 92 0.44 -14.05 -10.58
N PHE A 93 0.71 -12.81 -11.02
CA PHE A 93 1.38 -11.79 -10.23
C PHE A 93 0.40 -10.89 -9.46
N ASP A 94 -0.90 -11.05 -9.68
CA ASP A 94 -1.96 -10.28 -9.02
C ASP A 94 -1.85 -10.37 -7.48
N SER A 95 -1.52 -11.55 -6.94
CA SER A 95 -1.29 -11.72 -5.49
C SER A 95 -0.08 -10.94 -4.99
N ILE A 96 0.99 -10.89 -5.78
CA ILE A 96 2.20 -10.13 -5.42
C ILE A 96 1.89 -8.63 -5.38
N PHE A 97 1.17 -8.11 -6.38
CA PHE A 97 0.74 -6.71 -6.38
C PHE A 97 -0.19 -6.39 -5.22
N THR A 98 -1.09 -7.31 -4.87
CA THR A 98 -1.95 -7.18 -3.70
C THR A 98 -1.14 -7.13 -2.40
N LEU A 99 -0.13 -7.99 -2.24
CA LEU A 99 0.76 -7.98 -1.08
C LEU A 99 1.59 -6.69 -0.99
N ILE A 100 2.10 -6.20 -2.13
CA ILE A 100 2.81 -4.93 -2.19
C ILE A 100 1.89 -3.80 -1.76
N PHE A 101 0.66 -3.76 -2.26
CA PHE A 101 -0.34 -2.76 -1.86
C PHE A 101 -0.61 -2.80 -0.35
N ILE A 102 -0.85 -3.97 0.22
CA ILE A 102 -1.07 -4.14 1.67
C ILE A 102 0.15 -3.63 2.45
N ALA A 103 1.36 -3.96 2.00
CA ALA A 103 2.59 -3.51 2.65
C ALA A 103 2.76 -1.99 2.57
N THR A 104 2.53 -1.37 1.41
CA THR A 104 2.76 0.06 1.19
C THR A 104 1.65 0.95 1.76
N TYR A 105 0.44 0.42 2.00
CA TYR A 105 -0.70 1.20 2.50
C TYR A 105 -0.40 1.96 3.80
N TYR A 106 0.22 1.31 4.78
CA TYR A 106 0.60 1.95 6.06
C TYR A 106 2.01 2.57 6.05
N GLN A 107 2.74 2.49 4.95
CA GLN A 107 4.11 3.01 4.85
C GLN A 107 4.18 4.52 5.10
N THR A 108 3.19 5.30 4.63
CA THR A 108 3.16 6.75 4.82
C THR A 108 3.13 7.14 6.30
N PHE A 109 2.36 6.41 7.12
CA PHE A 109 2.33 6.63 8.57
C PHE A 109 3.68 6.34 9.22
N LEU A 110 4.36 5.28 8.79
CA LEU A 110 5.69 4.93 9.28
C LEU A 110 6.71 6.04 8.97
N VAL A 111 6.68 6.57 7.74
CA VAL A 111 7.56 7.67 7.33
C VAL A 111 7.24 8.92 8.15
N LEU A 112 5.97 9.30 8.30
CA LEU A 112 5.59 10.45 9.14
C LEU A 112 6.03 10.31 10.60
N ALA A 113 5.87 9.13 11.18
CA ALA A 113 6.36 8.83 12.53
C ALA A 113 7.88 8.98 12.62
N TYR A 114 8.60 8.53 11.59
CA TYR A 114 10.05 8.70 11.50
C TYR A 114 10.46 10.19 11.42
N HIS A 115 9.76 10.99 10.60
CA HIS A 115 9.95 12.44 10.54
C HIS A 115 9.74 13.10 11.90
N PHE A 116 8.71 12.68 12.66
CA PHE A 116 8.45 13.18 14.00
C PHE A 116 9.60 12.87 14.97
N VAL A 117 10.06 11.61 15.02
CA VAL A 117 11.19 11.20 15.87
C VAL A 117 12.48 11.96 15.51
N TYR A 118 12.76 12.11 14.21
CA TYR A 118 13.90 12.88 13.73
C TYR A 118 13.83 14.34 14.22
N ARG A 119 12.69 15.02 14.03
CA ARG A 119 12.53 16.42 14.47
C ARG A 119 12.63 16.55 15.98
N TYR A 120 11.99 15.66 16.73
CA TYR A 120 12.06 15.65 18.19
C TYR A 120 13.52 15.59 18.67
N LYS A 121 14.33 14.66 18.13
CA LYS A 121 15.75 14.51 18.51
C LYS A 121 16.61 15.70 18.11
N ILE A 122 16.34 16.36 16.98
CA ILE A 122 17.07 17.56 16.58
C ILE A 122 16.77 18.73 17.53
N VAL A 123 15.50 18.91 17.92
CA VAL A 123 15.08 19.97 18.84
C VAL A 123 15.55 19.70 20.27
N SER A 124 15.52 18.44 20.72
CA SER A 124 15.88 18.06 22.10
C SER A 124 17.39 17.86 22.33
N ARG A 125 18.24 18.05 21.30
CA ARG A 125 19.68 17.73 21.35
C ARG A 125 20.44 18.48 22.45
N GLY A 126 19.98 19.67 22.85
CA GLY A 126 20.56 20.46 23.95
C GLY A 126 19.95 20.19 25.33
N ILE A 127 18.87 19.40 25.42
CA ILE A 127 18.13 19.14 26.66
C ILE A 127 18.35 17.70 27.13
N THR A 128 18.48 16.76 26.19
CA THR A 128 18.55 15.32 26.48
C THR A 128 19.82 14.71 25.92
N THR A 129 20.52 13.90 26.73
CA THR A 129 21.63 13.05 26.26
C THR A 129 21.08 11.75 25.67
N SER A 130 21.45 11.43 24.43
CA SER A 130 20.98 10.24 23.71
C SER A 130 22.13 9.63 22.90
N CYS A 131 22.11 8.31 22.67
CA CYS A 131 23.09 7.61 21.82
C CYS A 131 23.10 8.13 20.37
N THR A 132 22.01 8.79 19.95
CA THR A 132 21.85 9.40 18.63
C THR A 132 22.45 10.81 18.51
N ASN A 133 23.05 11.38 19.57
CA ASN A 133 23.49 12.78 19.59
C ASN A 133 24.63 13.09 18.62
N ASN A 134 25.44 12.10 18.27
CA ASN A 134 26.56 12.23 17.33
C ASN A 134 26.22 11.75 15.92
N TRP A 135 24.96 11.39 15.66
CA TRP A 135 24.57 10.84 14.37
C TRP A 135 24.62 11.89 13.27
N LYS A 136 25.39 11.57 12.23
CA LYS A 136 25.42 12.34 10.98
C LYS A 136 24.17 12.04 10.12
N ARG A 137 23.94 12.89 9.12
CA ARG A 137 22.82 12.81 8.17
C ARG A 137 22.62 11.42 7.56
N LEU A 138 23.72 10.78 7.15
CA LEU A 138 23.67 9.45 6.54
C LEU A 138 23.18 8.36 7.51
N HIS A 139 23.41 8.49 8.82
CA HIS A 139 22.91 7.53 9.79
C HIS A 139 21.38 7.62 9.91
N TRP A 140 20.82 8.82 9.89
CA TRP A 140 19.37 9.02 9.86
C TRP A 140 18.77 8.58 8.51
N ALA A 141 19.42 8.86 7.38
CA ALA A 141 18.93 8.35 6.11
C ALA A 141 18.94 6.81 6.09
N PHE A 142 20.04 6.19 6.50
CA PHE A 142 20.20 4.74 6.56
C PHE A 142 19.19 4.09 7.53
N LEU A 143 19.00 4.64 8.73
CA LEU A 143 18.03 4.10 9.68
C LEU A 143 16.60 4.17 9.13
N GLY A 144 16.23 5.29 8.49
CA GLY A 144 14.89 5.43 7.87
C GLY A 144 14.65 4.39 6.78
N VAL A 145 15.64 4.20 5.89
CA VAL A 145 15.59 3.16 4.85
C VAL A 145 15.51 1.77 5.46
N LEU A 146 16.32 1.48 6.48
CA LEU A 146 16.33 0.18 7.16
C LEU A 146 14.98 -0.12 7.82
N ILE A 147 14.40 0.82 8.55
CA ILE A 147 13.09 0.67 9.19
C ILE A 147 12.02 0.40 8.13
N ASN A 148 12.06 1.11 7.00
CA ASN A 148 11.11 0.93 5.90
C ASN A 148 11.24 -0.46 5.27
N ILE A 149 12.47 -0.92 4.98
CA ILE A 149 12.74 -2.28 4.46
C ILE A 149 12.25 -3.35 5.45
N LEU A 150 12.57 -3.23 6.74
CA LEU A 150 12.15 -4.19 7.76
C LEU A 150 10.63 -4.25 7.88
N TYR A 151 9.96 -3.10 7.80
CA TYR A 151 8.50 -3.02 7.83
C TYR A 151 7.88 -3.68 6.59
N ILE A 152 8.32 -3.33 5.38
CA ILE A 152 7.81 -3.93 4.14
C ILE A 152 8.04 -5.44 4.15
N PHE A 153 9.24 -5.88 4.54
CA PHE A 153 9.57 -7.30 4.64
C PHE A 153 8.67 -8.02 5.65
N GLY A 154 8.48 -7.46 6.85
CA GLY A 154 7.61 -8.03 7.87
C GLY A 154 6.16 -8.12 7.41
N MET A 155 5.65 -7.07 6.76
CA MET A 155 4.28 -7.03 6.22
C MET A 155 4.09 -8.06 5.11
N ILE A 156 5.02 -8.19 4.17
CA ILE A 156 4.96 -9.21 3.12
C ILE A 156 5.04 -10.61 3.72
N LEU A 157 5.95 -10.85 4.67
CA LEU A 157 6.10 -12.15 5.31
C LEU A 157 4.81 -12.60 6.01
N ILE A 158 4.19 -11.71 6.79
CA ILE A 158 2.92 -11.99 7.47
C ILE A 158 1.80 -12.16 6.44
N SER A 159 1.71 -11.25 5.47
CA SER A 159 0.60 -11.21 4.53
C SER A 159 0.65 -12.34 3.50
N SER A 160 1.84 -12.86 3.20
CA SER A 160 2.03 -14.01 2.30
C SER A 160 1.25 -15.25 2.76
N ARG A 161 0.97 -15.38 4.07
CA ARG A 161 0.15 -16.47 4.63
C ARG A 161 -1.32 -16.39 4.27
N PHE A 162 -1.77 -15.24 3.79
CA PHE A 162 -3.13 -14.97 3.34
C PHE A 162 -3.27 -15.05 1.81
N THR A 163 -2.22 -15.47 1.11
CA THR A 163 -2.29 -15.75 -0.33
C THR A 163 -3.15 -17.00 -0.58
N PRO A 164 -3.76 -17.13 -1.77
CA PRO A 164 -4.80 -18.11 -1.97
C PRO A 164 -4.19 -19.50 -2.17
N SER A 165 -4.62 -20.45 -1.35
CA SER A 165 -4.42 -21.88 -1.60
C SER A 165 -5.51 -22.41 -2.55
N GLU A 166 -5.34 -23.64 -3.06
CA GLU A 166 -6.38 -24.30 -3.88
C GLU A 166 -7.70 -24.41 -3.11
N GLU A 167 -7.67 -24.82 -1.83
CA GLU A 167 -8.86 -24.91 -0.97
C GLU A 167 -9.57 -23.55 -0.81
N THR A 168 -8.79 -22.50 -0.52
CA THR A 168 -9.33 -21.14 -0.33
C THR A 168 -9.94 -20.57 -1.61
N ARG A 169 -9.40 -20.99 -2.75
CA ARG A 169 -9.86 -20.60 -4.08
C ARG A 169 -11.18 -21.26 -4.41
N GLU A 170 -11.35 -22.56 -4.13
CA GLU A 170 -12.61 -23.28 -4.36
C GLU A 170 -13.78 -22.67 -3.59
N ILE A 171 -13.54 -22.25 -2.35
CA ILE A 171 -14.56 -21.63 -1.49
C ILE A 171 -14.74 -20.12 -1.72
N ALA A 172 -14.08 -19.53 -2.74
CA ALA A 172 -14.25 -18.12 -3.06
C ALA A 172 -15.75 -17.80 -3.34
N PRO A 173 -16.31 -16.74 -2.72
CA PRO A 173 -17.72 -16.38 -2.88
C PRO A 173 -18.09 -16.02 -4.32
N ILE A 174 -19.18 -16.60 -4.83
CA ILE A 174 -19.69 -16.34 -6.19
C ILE A 174 -20.14 -14.88 -6.35
N GLU A 175 -20.58 -14.25 -5.27
CA GLU A 175 -20.98 -12.83 -5.26
C GLU A 175 -19.89 -11.89 -5.78
N ILE A 176 -18.60 -12.23 -5.62
CA ILE A 176 -17.49 -11.42 -6.16
C ILE A 176 -17.48 -11.46 -7.68
N GLU A 177 -17.74 -12.62 -8.28
CA GLU A 177 -17.86 -12.76 -9.72
C GLU A 177 -19.10 -12.03 -10.25
N GLU A 178 -20.23 -12.15 -9.55
CA GLU A 178 -21.49 -11.48 -9.94
C GLU A 178 -21.39 -9.95 -9.87
N ILE A 179 -20.71 -9.39 -8.87
CA ILE A 179 -20.60 -7.95 -8.67
C ILE A 179 -19.50 -7.34 -9.54
N TYR A 180 -18.34 -7.99 -9.63
CA TYR A 180 -17.14 -7.40 -10.25
C TYR A 180 -16.80 -8.01 -11.62
N GLY A 181 -17.44 -9.11 -12.02
CA GLY A 181 -17.06 -9.87 -13.22
C GLY A 181 -15.68 -10.53 -13.11
N ILE A 182 -15.19 -10.72 -11.87
CA ILE A 182 -13.87 -11.28 -11.60
C ILE A 182 -14.05 -12.63 -10.91
N ASP A 183 -13.79 -13.70 -11.65
CA ASP A 183 -13.71 -15.04 -11.09
C ASP A 183 -12.39 -15.23 -10.32
N LEU A 184 -12.49 -15.26 -8.99
CA LEU A 184 -11.34 -15.55 -8.11
C LEU A 184 -10.96 -17.03 -8.10
N ARG A 185 -11.79 -17.92 -8.67
CA ARG A 185 -11.49 -19.36 -8.81
C ARG A 185 -10.54 -19.64 -9.98
N ASP A 186 -10.42 -18.70 -10.93
CA ASP A 186 -9.45 -18.76 -12.03
C ASP A 186 -8.00 -18.71 -11.50
N SER A 187 -7.19 -19.73 -11.80
CA SER A 187 -5.78 -19.81 -11.39
C SER A 187 -4.91 -18.66 -11.91
N ASN A 188 -5.35 -17.97 -12.98
CA ASN A 188 -4.65 -16.80 -13.53
C ASN A 188 -4.94 -15.51 -12.75
N ARG A 189 -5.92 -15.54 -11.84
CA ARG A 189 -6.23 -14.46 -10.91
C ARG A 189 -5.58 -14.72 -9.56
N GLY A 190 -5.09 -13.65 -8.94
CA GLY A 190 -4.52 -13.67 -7.61
C GLY A 190 -5.30 -12.74 -6.68
N PHE A 191 -5.36 -13.12 -5.42
CA PHE A 191 -6.02 -12.36 -4.37
C PHE A 191 -5.33 -12.65 -3.03
N THR A 192 -5.65 -11.86 -2.01
CA THR A 192 -5.28 -12.12 -0.62
C THR A 192 -6.56 -12.12 0.20
N VAL A 193 -6.71 -13.03 1.17
CA VAL A 193 -7.93 -13.12 1.98
C VAL A 193 -7.63 -13.18 3.47
N LEU A 194 -8.27 -12.27 4.21
CA LEU A 194 -8.32 -12.32 5.66
C LEU A 194 -9.62 -13.02 6.05
N ALA A 195 -9.57 -14.35 6.13
CA ALA A 195 -10.72 -15.18 6.47
C ALA A 195 -10.97 -15.16 7.98
N VAL A 196 -12.23 -14.97 8.37
CA VAL A 196 -12.67 -15.27 9.74
C VAL A 196 -12.88 -16.76 9.77
N ARG A 197 -12.10 -17.50 10.58
CA ARG A 197 -12.39 -18.93 10.81
C ARG A 197 -13.78 -19.04 11.41
N VAL A 198 -14.76 -19.40 10.59
CA VAL A 198 -16.04 -19.89 11.09
C VAL A 198 -15.73 -21.23 11.73
N PHE A 199 -15.60 -21.27 13.06
CA PHE A 199 -15.68 -22.51 13.80
C PHE A 199 -17.07 -23.08 13.49
N TYR A 200 -17.14 -24.04 12.58
CA TYR A 200 -18.26 -24.97 12.57
C TYR A 200 -18.15 -25.75 13.88
N ALA A 201 -18.90 -25.32 14.89
CA ALA A 201 -19.26 -26.19 15.98
C ALA A 201 -20.09 -27.33 15.35
N LEU A 202 -19.52 -28.54 15.42
CA LEU A 202 -20.16 -29.81 15.09
C LEU A 202 -21.57 -29.91 15.68
#